data_AF-A0A521YB38-F1
#
_entry.id   AF-A0A521YB38-F1
#
_cell.length_a   1.000
_cell.length_b   1.000
_cell.length_c   1.000
_cell.angle_alpha   90.00
_cell.angle_beta   90.00
_cell.angle_gamma   90.00
#
_symmetry.space_group_name_H-M   'P 1'
#
loop_
_entity.id
_entity.type
_entity.pdbx_description
1 polymer ?
#
loop_
_entity_poly.entity_id
_entity_poly.type
_entity_poly.pdbx_seq_one_letter_code
_entity_poly.pdbx_strand_id
1 'polypeptide(L)'
;MAIVIVPPPHLTLARCHPRRSGSQPGDGRTHMDWKDSPEQAAFRQEVRTLIQTKLPERYRVSGGESEGGSWQVDRISQDPAAKQAAQEWAHALSERGWIAPHWPQEYGGAGLTPIEQFIFKQEMAQAQAPAVGGMGVSLLGPTLIVHG
;
A
#
# COMPACT_ATOMS: atom_id res chain seq x y z
N MET A 1 -46.12 67.34 -13.12
CA MET A 1 -45.29 68.31 -12.37
C MET A 1 -44.19 67.52 -11.68
N ALA A 2 -42.94 67.77 -12.06
CA ALA A 2 -41.77 66.98 -11.69
C ALA A 2 -41.30 67.28 -10.26
N ILE A 3 -40.82 66.26 -9.54
CA ILE A 3 -39.70 66.41 -8.60
C ILE A 3 -38.81 65.17 -8.73
N VAL A 4 -37.61 65.40 -9.27
CA VAL A 4 -36.44 64.52 -9.23
C VAL A 4 -35.72 64.83 -7.91
N ILE A 5 -35.35 63.81 -7.13
CA ILE A 5 -34.33 63.94 -6.08
C ILE A 5 -33.32 62.80 -6.24
N VAL A 6 -32.06 63.22 -6.43
CA VAL A 6 -30.83 62.46 -6.66
C VAL A 6 -30.22 62.04 -5.29
N PRO A 7 -29.45 60.93 -5.19
CA PRO A 7 -29.11 60.21 -3.95
C PRO A 7 -27.82 60.73 -3.28
N PRO A 8 -27.46 60.25 -2.05
CA PRO A 8 -26.17 59.54 -1.86
C PRO A 8 -26.16 58.60 -0.60
N PRO A 9 -25.01 58.12 -0.05
CA PRO A 9 -23.94 57.32 -0.65
C PRO A 9 -23.57 56.05 0.18
N HIS A 10 -22.83 55.13 -0.47
CA HIS A 10 -21.92 54.09 0.07
C HIS A 10 -22.43 53.07 1.13
N LEU A 11 -22.67 51.85 0.64
CA LEU A 11 -22.60 50.60 1.40
C LEU A 11 -21.19 50.42 1.97
N THR A 12 -21.03 50.62 3.28
CA THR A 12 -19.85 50.14 4.00
C THR A 12 -20.03 48.64 4.22
N LEU A 13 -19.31 47.82 3.45
CA LEU A 13 -19.25 46.38 3.66
C LEU A 13 -18.72 46.11 5.08
N ALA A 14 -19.54 45.41 5.86
CA ALA A 14 -19.26 45.02 7.23
C ALA A 14 -17.92 44.27 7.30
N ARG A 15 -17.03 44.80 8.13
CA ARG A 15 -15.73 44.25 8.49
C ARG A 15 -15.92 42.82 9.01
N CYS A 16 -15.35 41.83 8.29
CA CYS A 16 -15.30 40.44 8.72
C CYS A 16 -14.74 40.38 10.15
N HIS A 17 -15.57 39.94 11.09
CA HIS A 17 -15.10 39.63 12.44
C HIS A 17 -14.20 38.39 12.38
N PRO A 18 -13.05 38.38 13.08
CA PRO A 18 -12.23 37.19 13.18
C PRO A 18 -13.03 36.10 13.90
N ARG A 19 -13.18 34.95 13.24
CA ARG A 19 -13.79 33.75 13.83
C ARG A 19 -12.98 33.35 15.06
N ARG A 20 -13.52 33.60 16.26
CA ARG A 20 -12.98 33.03 17.50
C ARG A 20 -12.99 31.50 17.35
N SER A 21 -11.82 30.89 17.30
CA SER A 21 -11.62 29.46 17.45
C SER A 21 -11.96 29.08 18.90
N GLY A 22 -13.25 28.84 19.16
CA GLY A 22 -13.69 28.18 20.39
C GLY A 22 -13.34 26.70 20.29
N SER A 23 -12.51 26.21 21.22
CA SER A 23 -12.33 24.79 21.49
C SER A 23 -13.69 24.15 21.79
N GLN A 24 -14.17 23.29 20.90
CA GLN A 24 -15.40 22.54 21.14
C GLN A 24 -15.20 21.56 22.30
N PRO A 25 -16.12 21.52 23.28
CA PRO A 25 -16.15 20.47 24.28
C PRO A 25 -16.53 19.14 23.61
N GLY A 26 -15.83 18.07 24.01
CA GLY A 26 -15.77 16.77 23.33
C GLY A 26 -17.13 16.15 22.99
N ASP A 27 -17.34 15.96 21.69
CA ASP A 27 -18.27 14.98 21.16
C ASP A 27 -17.66 13.59 21.38
N GLY A 28 -18.41 12.66 21.97
CA GLY A 28 -18.00 11.28 22.27
C GLY A 28 -17.77 10.40 21.04
N ARG A 29 -17.30 10.97 19.93
CA ARG A 29 -16.82 10.23 18.77
C ARG A 29 -15.48 9.62 19.12
N THR A 30 -15.48 8.29 19.20
CA THR A 30 -14.28 7.46 19.25
C THR A 30 -13.27 7.99 18.23
N HIS A 31 -12.18 8.57 18.73
CA HIS A 31 -11.09 9.08 17.89
C HIS A 31 -10.37 7.88 17.27
N MET A 32 -10.68 7.57 16.01
CA MET A 32 -9.98 6.56 15.24
C MET A 32 -8.64 7.13 14.78
N ASP A 33 -7.54 6.58 15.29
CA ASP A 33 -6.19 6.91 14.83
C ASP A 33 -5.82 6.02 13.64
N TRP A 34 -5.41 6.64 12.54
CA TRP A 34 -5.06 5.98 11.26
C TRP A 34 -3.56 5.88 11.05
N LYS A 35 -2.76 6.28 12.04
CA LYS A 35 -1.31 6.27 11.93
C LYS A 35 -0.77 4.88 12.26
N ASP A 36 0.24 4.46 11.49
CA ASP A 36 1.02 3.27 11.79
C ASP A 36 1.67 3.41 13.18
N SER A 37 1.66 2.33 13.97
CA SER A 37 2.48 2.25 15.19
C SER A 37 3.98 2.29 14.83
N PRO A 38 4.88 2.56 15.80
CA PRO A 38 6.33 2.53 15.54
C PRO A 38 6.82 1.20 14.98
N GLU A 39 6.25 0.07 15.44
CA GLU A 39 6.57 -1.27 14.95
C GLU A 39 6.09 -1.48 13.51
N GLN A 40 4.86 -1.03 13.20
CA GLN A 40 4.29 -1.08 11.86
C GLN A 40 5.09 -0.22 10.87
N ALA A 41 5.51 0.97 11.29
CA ALA A 41 6.35 1.86 10.49
C ALA A 41 7.74 1.25 10.22
N ALA A 42 8.33 0.57 11.21
CA ALA A 42 9.60 -0.15 11.03
C ALA A 42 9.45 -1.30 10.03
N PHE A 43 8.39 -2.11 10.14
CA PHE A 43 8.09 -3.18 9.18
C PHE A 43 7.85 -2.64 7.77
N ARG A 44 7.09 -1.54 7.64
CA ARG A 44 6.90 -0.86 6.34
C ARG A 44 8.23 -0.49 5.71
N GLN A 45 9.14 0.10 6.50
CA GLN A 45 10.46 0.47 6.02
C GLN A 45 11.30 -0.74 5.62
N GLU A 46 11.20 -1.85 6.36
CA GLU A 46 11.85 -3.11 6.02
C GLU A 46 11.39 -3.65 4.65
N VAL A 47 10.07 -3.72 4.45
CA VAL A 47 9.48 -4.17 3.18
C VAL A 47 9.92 -3.25 2.04
N ARG A 48 9.87 -1.94 2.23
CA ARG A 48 10.30 -0.95 1.25
C ARG A 48 11.76 -1.11 0.88
N THR A 49 12.63 -1.29 1.87
CA THR A 49 14.06 -1.51 1.65
C THR A 49 14.30 -2.81 0.89
N LEU A 50 13.58 -3.89 1.20
CA LEU A 50 13.70 -5.13 0.44
C LEU A 50 13.30 -4.92 -1.02
N ILE A 51 12.16 -4.28 -1.28
CA ILE A 51 11.70 -4.02 -2.65
C ILE A 51 12.73 -3.17 -3.41
N GLN A 52 13.20 -2.06 -2.83
CA GLN A 52 14.17 -1.19 -3.50
C GLN A 52 15.51 -1.88 -3.79
N THR A 53 15.96 -2.78 -2.93
CA THR A 53 17.28 -3.41 -3.05
C THR A 53 17.26 -4.69 -3.86
N LYS A 54 16.18 -5.48 -3.77
CA LYS A 54 16.12 -6.84 -4.31
C LYS A 54 15.18 -6.99 -5.51
N LEU A 55 14.29 -6.03 -5.77
CA LEU A 55 13.40 -6.13 -6.94
C LEU A 55 14.25 -6.06 -8.22
N PRO A 56 14.21 -7.07 -9.11
CA PRO A 56 14.93 -7.03 -10.38
C PRO A 56 14.50 -5.84 -11.26
N GLU A 57 15.43 -5.30 -12.04
CA GLU A 57 15.17 -4.14 -12.94
C GLU A 57 14.02 -4.41 -13.90
N ARG A 58 13.84 -5.65 -14.36
CA ARG A 58 12.72 -6.10 -15.21
C ARG A 58 11.33 -5.72 -14.66
N TYR A 59 11.21 -5.67 -13.34
CA TYR A 59 9.97 -5.31 -12.65
C TYR A 59 9.93 -3.87 -12.18
N ARG A 60 11.05 -3.14 -12.27
CA ARG A 60 11.11 -1.70 -11.95
C ARG A 60 10.63 -0.91 -13.16
N VAL A 61 9.31 -0.87 -13.38
CA VAL A 61 8.74 -0.02 -14.42
C VAL A 61 7.88 1.07 -13.81
N SER A 62 8.32 2.31 -14.02
CA SER A 62 7.52 3.51 -13.78
C SER A 62 6.53 3.67 -14.92
N GLY A 63 5.24 3.41 -14.69
CA GLY A 63 4.19 3.79 -15.66
C GLY A 63 3.35 2.66 -16.27
N GLY A 64 3.28 1.49 -15.64
CA GLY A 64 2.20 0.52 -15.89
C GLY A 64 2.34 -0.38 -17.12
N GLU A 65 3.36 -0.21 -17.95
CA GLU A 65 3.61 -1.07 -19.12
C GLU A 65 5.04 -1.60 -19.08
N SER A 66 5.29 -2.57 -18.21
CA SER A 66 6.46 -3.42 -18.38
C SER A 66 6.14 -4.44 -19.47
N GLU A 67 6.96 -4.52 -20.51
CA GLU A 67 7.05 -5.73 -21.35
C GLU A 67 7.47 -6.96 -20.51
N GLY A 68 7.94 -6.72 -19.29
CA GLY A 68 8.13 -7.73 -18.27
C GLY A 68 6.81 -8.27 -17.76
N GLY A 69 6.43 -9.46 -18.24
CA GLY A 69 5.22 -10.17 -17.83
C GLY A 69 5.08 -10.37 -16.32
N SER A 70 3.91 -10.85 -15.89
CA SER A 70 3.71 -11.24 -14.49
C SER A 70 4.73 -12.34 -14.09
N TRP A 71 5.14 -12.39 -12.82
CA TRP A 71 6.09 -13.41 -12.32
C TRP A 71 5.68 -14.84 -12.72
N GLN A 72 4.38 -15.13 -12.77
CA GLN A 72 3.85 -16.42 -13.20
C GLN A 72 4.24 -16.78 -14.64
N VAL A 73 4.25 -15.79 -15.54
CA VAL A 73 4.64 -15.94 -16.95
C VAL A 73 6.16 -16.06 -17.05
N ASP A 74 6.88 -15.18 -16.37
CA ASP A 74 8.34 -15.10 -16.46
C ASP A 74 9.04 -16.35 -15.93
N ARG A 75 8.54 -16.95 -14.84
CA ARG A 75 9.08 -18.17 -14.26
C ARG A 75 9.14 -19.34 -15.26
N ILE A 76 8.20 -19.38 -16.21
CA ILE A 76 8.10 -20.45 -17.22
C ILE A 76 8.53 -19.96 -18.62
N SER A 77 9.03 -18.74 -18.73
CA SER A 77 9.47 -18.18 -19.99
C SER A 77 10.69 -18.93 -20.56
N GLN A 78 10.79 -18.94 -21.89
CA GLN A 78 11.99 -19.41 -22.60
C GLN A 78 13.10 -18.36 -22.62
N ASP A 79 12.78 -17.09 -22.35
CA ASP A 79 13.77 -16.03 -22.18
C ASP A 79 14.57 -16.26 -20.87
N PRO A 80 15.89 -16.53 -20.94
CA PRO A 80 16.72 -16.74 -19.76
C PRO A 80 16.72 -15.54 -18.81
N ALA A 81 16.67 -14.31 -19.32
CA ALA A 81 16.69 -13.11 -18.50
C ALA A 81 15.39 -12.95 -17.70
N ALA A 82 14.23 -13.18 -18.34
CA ALA A 82 12.93 -13.20 -17.67
C ALA A 82 12.88 -14.24 -16.55
N LYS A 83 13.32 -15.47 -16.87
CA LYS A 83 13.32 -16.58 -15.92
C LYS A 83 14.23 -16.32 -14.73
N GLN A 84 15.42 -15.76 -14.99
CA GLN A 84 16.37 -15.39 -13.94
C GLN A 84 15.79 -14.31 -13.03
N ALA A 85 15.20 -13.24 -13.58
CA ALA A 85 14.56 -12.20 -12.78
C ALA A 85 13.43 -12.76 -11.89
N ALA A 86 12.59 -13.66 -12.42
CA ALA A 86 11.55 -14.31 -11.63
C ALA A 86 12.14 -15.17 -10.49
N GLN A 87 13.23 -15.89 -10.74
CA GLN A 87 13.90 -16.71 -9.73
C GLN A 87 14.54 -15.86 -8.64
N GLU A 88 15.27 -14.79 -9.01
CA GLU A 88 15.88 -13.86 -8.07
C GLU A 88 14.84 -13.22 -7.16
N TRP A 89 13.72 -12.79 -7.73
CA TRP A 89 12.63 -12.20 -6.96
C TRP A 89 11.97 -13.20 -6.00
N ALA A 90 11.69 -14.41 -6.49
CA ALA A 90 11.16 -15.47 -5.64
C ALA A 90 12.12 -15.83 -4.51
N HIS A 91 13.43 -15.89 -4.79
CA HIS A 91 14.45 -16.18 -3.79
C HIS A 91 14.46 -15.10 -2.71
N ALA A 92 14.50 -13.83 -3.08
CA ALA A 92 14.51 -12.70 -2.14
C ALA A 92 13.29 -12.69 -1.20
N LEU A 93 12.10 -13.05 -1.70
CA LEU A 93 10.91 -13.20 -0.86
C LEU A 93 10.95 -14.48 -0.02
N SER A 94 11.49 -15.57 -0.53
CA SER A 94 11.58 -16.85 0.18
C SER A 94 12.52 -16.77 1.40
N GLU A 95 13.59 -15.98 1.34
CA GLU A 95 14.53 -15.78 2.44
C GLU A 95 13.84 -15.27 3.72
N ARG A 96 12.70 -14.61 3.58
CA ARG A 96 11.89 -14.09 4.69
C ARG A 96 10.56 -14.81 4.88
N GLY A 97 10.29 -15.89 4.12
CA GLY A 97 8.99 -16.56 4.12
C GLY A 97 7.85 -15.73 3.50
N TRP A 98 8.17 -14.62 2.81
CA TRP A 98 7.18 -13.66 2.29
C TRP A 98 6.49 -14.13 1.00
N ILE A 99 6.84 -15.31 0.47
CA ILE A 99 6.02 -15.98 -0.55
C ILE A 99 4.65 -16.35 0.05
N ALA A 100 4.63 -16.82 1.30
CA ALA A 100 3.43 -17.23 2.03
C ALA A 100 3.32 -16.42 3.34
N PRO A 101 3.04 -15.10 3.27
CA PRO A 101 3.16 -14.22 4.42
C PRO A 101 2.18 -14.58 5.55
N HIS A 102 1.03 -15.17 5.21
CA HIS A 102 -0.05 -15.50 6.13
C HIS A 102 0.05 -16.93 6.69
N TRP A 103 0.95 -17.76 6.18
CA TRP A 103 1.09 -19.12 6.69
C TRP A 103 1.87 -19.10 8.01
N PRO A 104 1.53 -19.99 8.95
CA PRO A 104 2.34 -20.17 10.15
C PRO A 104 3.78 -20.58 9.82
N GLN A 105 4.71 -20.23 10.70
CA GLN A 105 6.14 -20.52 10.51
C GLN A 105 6.43 -22.02 10.43
N GLU A 106 5.65 -22.86 11.12
CA GLU A 106 5.79 -24.32 11.07
C GLU A 106 5.57 -24.91 9.65
N TYR A 107 4.84 -24.20 8.79
CA TYR A 107 4.59 -24.57 7.39
C TYR A 107 5.47 -23.79 6.40
N GLY A 108 6.54 -23.15 6.87
CA GLY A 108 7.48 -22.38 6.04
C GLY A 108 6.98 -20.99 5.62
N GLY A 109 5.93 -20.48 6.26
CA GLY A 109 5.45 -19.11 6.09
C GLY A 109 6.17 -18.11 6.99
N ALA A 110 5.84 -16.82 6.81
CA ALA A 110 6.37 -15.76 7.67
C ALA A 110 5.57 -15.55 8.98
N GLY A 111 4.33 -16.06 9.06
CA GLY A 111 3.47 -15.90 10.22
C GLY A 111 3.05 -14.44 10.48
N LEU A 112 2.97 -13.61 9.43
CA LEU A 112 2.65 -12.19 9.57
C LEU A 112 1.24 -12.00 10.12
N THR A 113 1.11 -11.03 11.03
CA THR A 113 -0.18 -10.56 11.55
C THR A 113 -1.03 -9.94 10.43
N PRO A 114 -2.36 -9.82 10.60
CA PRO A 114 -3.23 -9.23 9.57
C PRO A 114 -2.81 -7.81 9.15
N ILE A 115 -2.30 -7.01 10.09
CA ILE A 115 -1.84 -5.64 9.82
C ILE A 115 -0.52 -5.66 9.04
N GLU A 116 0.43 -6.52 9.40
CA GLU A 116 1.68 -6.66 8.64
C GLU A 116 1.42 -7.17 7.22
N GLN A 117 0.50 -8.13 7.04
CA GLN A 117 0.08 -8.57 5.71
C GLN A 117 -0.50 -7.43 4.88
N PHE A 118 -1.27 -6.54 5.50
CA PHE A 118 -1.81 -5.36 4.84
C PHE A 118 -0.71 -4.39 4.43
N ILE A 119 0.22 -4.06 5.34
CA ILE A 119 1.37 -3.19 5.06
C ILE A 119 2.22 -3.78 3.93
N PHE A 120 2.52 -5.08 3.97
CA PHE A 120 3.26 -5.78 2.92
C PHE A 120 2.58 -5.65 1.56
N LYS A 121 1.27 -5.93 1.49
CA LYS A 121 0.49 -5.79 0.24
C LYS A 121 0.46 -4.36 -0.27
N GLN A 122 0.37 -3.37 0.62
CA GLN A 122 0.40 -1.96 0.24
C GLN A 122 1.74 -1.56 -0.39
N GLU A 123 2.87 -1.91 0.23
CA GLU A 123 4.18 -1.56 -0.32
C GLU A 123 4.48 -2.29 -1.63
N MET A 124 4.10 -3.56 -1.73
CA MET A 124 4.18 -4.33 -2.98
C MET A 124 3.37 -3.68 -4.11
N ALA A 125 2.14 -3.24 -3.80
CA ALA A 125 1.28 -2.55 -4.76
C ALA A 125 1.82 -1.17 -5.15
N GLN A 126 2.34 -0.39 -4.19
CA GLN A 126 2.95 0.91 -4.45
C GLN A 126 4.16 0.80 -5.38
N ALA A 127 4.97 -0.24 -5.20
CA ALA A 127 6.12 -0.52 -6.07
C ALA A 127 5.76 -1.25 -7.36
N GLN A 128 4.49 -1.57 -7.59
CA GLN A 128 4.02 -2.42 -8.69
C GLN A 128 4.79 -3.75 -8.79
N ALA A 129 5.27 -4.27 -7.65
CA ALA A 129 6.07 -5.47 -7.60
C ALA A 129 5.19 -6.71 -7.86
N PRO A 130 5.67 -7.70 -8.63
CA PRO A 130 4.86 -8.85 -8.97
C PRO A 130 4.67 -9.79 -7.76
N ALA A 131 3.45 -10.30 -7.60
CA ALA A 131 3.14 -11.28 -6.57
C ALA A 131 3.70 -12.68 -6.91
N VAL A 132 4.24 -13.36 -5.91
CA VAL A 132 4.84 -14.71 -6.02
C VAL A 132 3.93 -15.74 -5.37
N GLY A 133 3.91 -16.98 -5.88
CA GLY A 133 3.14 -18.11 -5.32
C GLY A 133 1.70 -18.26 -5.85
N GLY A 134 1.05 -17.16 -6.25
CA GLY A 134 -0.26 -17.18 -6.90
C GLY A 134 -1.39 -17.82 -6.07
N MET A 135 -2.38 -18.42 -6.76
CA MET A 135 -3.55 -19.02 -6.12
C MET A 135 -3.19 -20.24 -5.26
N GLY A 136 -2.13 -20.99 -5.60
CA GLY A 136 -1.70 -22.15 -4.82
C GLY A 136 -1.38 -21.76 -3.38
N VAL A 137 -0.64 -20.67 -3.21
CA VAL A 137 -0.26 -20.18 -1.87
C VAL A 137 -1.42 -19.45 -1.18
N SER A 138 -2.21 -18.70 -1.93
CA SER A 138 -3.23 -17.81 -1.36
C SER A 138 -4.56 -18.49 -1.05
N LEU A 139 -4.88 -19.60 -1.71
CA LEU A 139 -6.18 -20.27 -1.63
C LEU A 139 -6.06 -21.74 -1.24
N LEU A 140 -5.23 -22.50 -1.96
CA LEU A 140 -5.15 -23.96 -1.76
C LEU A 140 -4.39 -24.32 -0.49
N GLY A 141 -3.27 -23.65 -0.22
CA GLY A 141 -2.44 -23.98 0.93
C GLY A 141 -3.12 -23.83 2.29
N PRO A 142 -3.84 -22.73 2.59
CA PRO A 142 -4.60 -22.63 3.84
C PRO A 142 -5.62 -23.76 4.01
N THR A 143 -6.24 -24.18 2.90
CA THR A 143 -7.21 -25.29 2.91
C THR A 143 -6.51 -26.60 3.29
N LEU A 144 -5.32 -26.86 2.73
CA LEU A 144 -4.52 -28.05 3.06
C LEU A 144 -3.96 -28.00 4.49
N ILE A 145 -3.55 -26.83 4.98
CA ILE A 145 -3.06 -26.67 6.35
C ILE A 145 -4.16 -26.98 7.38
N VAL A 146 -5.41 -26.62 7.08
CA VAL A 146 -6.54 -26.83 8.01
C VAL A 146 -7.15 -28.24 7.89
N HIS A 147 -7.11 -28.86 6.71
CA HIS A 147 -7.85 -30.11 6.43
C HIS A 147 -7.00 -31.29 5.94
N GLY A 148 -5.69 -31.11 5.79
CA GLY A 148 -4.76 -32.10 5.23
C GLY A 148 -4.19 -33.09 6.23
#